data_AF-A0A3L7V2V8-F1
#
_entry.id   AF-A0A3L7V2V8-F1
#
_cell.length_a   1.000
_cell.length_b   1.000
_cell.length_c   1.000
_cell.angle_alpha   90.00
_cell.angle_beta   90.00
_cell.angle_gamma   90.00
#
_symmetry.space_group_name_H-M   'P 1'
#
loop_
_entity.id
_entity.type
_entity.pdbx_description
1 polymer ?
#
loop_
_entity_poly.entity_id
_entity_poly.type
_entity_poly.pdbx_seq_one_letter_code
_entity_poly.pdbx_strand_id
1 'polypeptide(L)'
;MSARSLFRSRRLRLAVSIVSVAAITGVAAINLWWHSRSSEFPPEFFPEGLSGTLQEDIDLARQRIAKAPGAGSWGALGELCMAHELLPQAEWCFGQASTLAPDDPKWIYLLGVMAEEVDLVQAVSFYDRVLSLDLSVAAVHYRRGRALARVGRFKDAEQSLKAAGDMSEQHPLVLKAMAQLRIMQSDREGALILIQQAANDGRAGFDVVEEAKRLLPLQPQQDATLITPASEADSARRHTTPLLPEPWLDGVARRLPRNAEVAIQADALASQQNYKAALEMYGRLIRIEDRNSRAHNFHAMVLMNTGNAQQALAEIRKVCEEFPQDALAFSSRGAIEARMGNFSASIESLQEAVRLKPDFADAHRALLMIFQIQKKNDQAERQFRILLAIVPADLELQAQYAAFLRAHSRSN
;
A
#
# COMPACT_ATOMS: atom_id res chain seq x y z
N MET A 1 -50.55 -15.64 18.57
CA MET A 1 -49.49 -15.95 17.58
C MET A 1 -48.29 -16.52 18.33
N SER A 2 -48.02 -17.82 18.20
CA SER A 2 -47.07 -18.53 19.08
C SER A 2 -45.61 -18.32 18.65
N ALA A 3 -44.70 -18.29 19.63
CA ALA A 3 -43.25 -18.09 19.50
C ALA A 3 -42.53 -19.10 18.58
N ARG A 4 -43.23 -20.11 18.06
CA ARG A 4 -42.69 -21.08 17.09
C ARG A 4 -42.68 -20.56 15.64
N SER A 5 -43.46 -19.52 15.29
CA SER A 5 -43.45 -18.96 13.93
C SER A 5 -42.32 -17.94 13.68
N LEU A 6 -41.77 -17.33 14.73
CA LEU A 6 -40.65 -16.38 14.64
C LEU A 6 -39.26 -17.07 14.54
N PHE A 7 -39.15 -18.32 15.00
CA PHE A 7 -37.89 -19.09 14.91
C PHE A 7 -37.67 -19.75 13.54
N ARG A 8 -38.74 -20.04 12.79
CA ARG A 8 -38.64 -20.67 11.46
C ARG A 8 -38.24 -19.68 10.35
N SER A 9 -38.57 -18.40 10.50
CA SER A 9 -38.26 -17.36 9.51
C SER A 9 -36.84 -16.76 9.66
N ARG A 10 -36.18 -16.88 10.82
CA ARG A 10 -34.77 -16.49 11.00
C ARG A 10 -33.78 -17.56 10.53
N ARG A 11 -34.09 -18.85 10.67
CA ARG A 11 -33.23 -19.93 10.12
C ARG A 11 -33.26 -20.01 8.60
N LEU A 12 -34.39 -19.71 7.95
CA LEU A 12 -34.45 -19.63 6.49
C LEU A 12 -33.74 -18.39 5.93
N ARG A 13 -33.73 -17.25 6.64
CA ARG A 13 -32.96 -16.08 6.19
C ARG A 13 -31.45 -16.24 6.38
N LEU A 14 -30.99 -16.87 7.47
CA LEU A 14 -29.57 -17.20 7.61
C LEU A 14 -29.11 -18.34 6.69
N ALA A 15 -29.96 -19.33 6.42
CA ALA A 15 -29.64 -20.39 5.45
C ALA A 15 -29.59 -19.85 4.01
N VAL A 16 -30.46 -18.89 3.65
CA VAL A 16 -30.38 -18.23 2.34
C VAL A 16 -29.17 -17.29 2.26
N SER A 17 -28.76 -16.61 3.33
CA SER A 17 -27.54 -15.79 3.33
C SER A 17 -26.23 -16.59 3.30
N ILE A 18 -26.15 -17.74 3.98
CA ILE A 18 -24.95 -18.59 3.97
C ILE A 18 -24.85 -19.40 2.67
N VAL A 19 -25.98 -19.85 2.10
CA VAL A 19 -25.97 -20.48 0.77
C VAL A 19 -25.67 -19.44 -0.32
N SER A 20 -26.00 -18.16 -0.15
CA SER A 20 -25.63 -17.11 -1.12
C SER A 20 -24.13 -16.79 -1.11
N VAL A 21 -23.49 -16.71 0.07
CA VAL A 21 -22.04 -16.43 0.16
C VAL A 21 -21.20 -17.64 -0.23
N ALA A 22 -21.62 -18.86 0.15
CA ALA A 22 -20.94 -20.09 -0.26
C ALA A 22 -21.18 -20.45 -1.75
N ALA A 23 -22.32 -20.05 -2.33
CA ALA A 23 -22.55 -20.20 -3.78
C ALA A 23 -21.78 -19.15 -4.59
N ILE A 24 -21.53 -17.94 -4.08
CA ILE A 24 -20.71 -16.94 -4.77
C ILE A 24 -19.23 -17.33 -4.77
N THR A 25 -18.69 -17.87 -3.68
CA THR A 25 -17.29 -18.36 -3.66
C THR A 25 -17.11 -19.69 -4.41
N GLY A 26 -18.10 -20.59 -4.34
CA GLY A 26 -18.08 -21.86 -5.08
C GLY A 26 -18.26 -21.68 -6.59
N VAL A 27 -19.12 -20.76 -7.05
CA VAL A 27 -19.30 -20.49 -8.49
C VAL A 27 -18.13 -19.68 -9.06
N ALA A 28 -17.48 -18.83 -8.27
CA ALA A 28 -16.21 -18.20 -8.66
C ALA A 28 -15.09 -19.25 -8.81
N ALA A 29 -14.94 -20.17 -7.85
CA ALA A 29 -13.93 -21.24 -7.91
C ALA A 29 -14.20 -22.25 -9.05
N ILE A 30 -15.46 -22.56 -9.35
CA ILE A 30 -15.85 -23.44 -10.47
C ILE A 30 -15.73 -22.71 -11.83
N ASN A 31 -15.99 -21.39 -11.90
CA ASN A 31 -15.74 -20.60 -13.11
C ASN A 31 -14.23 -20.41 -13.37
N LEU A 32 -13.42 -20.21 -12.33
CA LEU A 32 -11.96 -20.18 -12.41
C LEU A 32 -11.38 -21.54 -12.84
N TRP A 33 -11.97 -22.64 -12.39
CA TRP A 33 -11.61 -24.01 -12.82
C TRP A 33 -11.96 -24.29 -14.30
N TRP A 34 -13.02 -23.68 -14.85
CA TRP A 34 -13.34 -23.74 -16.28
C TRP A 34 -12.44 -22.83 -17.13
N HIS A 35 -12.01 -21.67 -16.60
CA HIS A 35 -11.15 -20.70 -17.29
C HIS A 35 -9.64 -21.03 -17.17
N SER A 36 -9.25 -22.00 -16.35
CA SER A 36 -7.85 -22.43 -16.24
C SER A 36 -7.33 -23.20 -17.47
N ARG A 37 -8.18 -23.39 -18.50
CA ARG A 37 -7.82 -23.98 -19.80
C ARG A 37 -7.79 -22.98 -20.97
N SER A 38 -8.28 -21.76 -20.80
CA SER A 38 -8.21 -20.74 -21.85
C SER A 38 -6.90 -19.96 -21.73
N SER A 39 -6.15 -19.87 -22.83
CA SER A 39 -4.97 -19.00 -22.96
C SER A 39 -5.32 -17.51 -23.07
N GLU A 40 -6.61 -17.16 -22.98
CA GLU A 40 -7.14 -15.81 -23.12
C GLU A 40 -7.52 -15.23 -21.75
N PHE A 41 -7.28 -13.93 -21.58
CA PHE A 41 -7.65 -13.21 -20.38
C PHE A 41 -9.18 -13.11 -20.26
N PRO A 42 -9.74 -13.21 -19.04
CA PRO A 42 -11.15 -12.90 -18.82
C PRO A 42 -11.52 -11.48 -19.31
N PRO A 43 -12.79 -11.24 -19.68
CA PRO A 43 -13.27 -9.87 -19.94
C PRO A 43 -13.08 -8.99 -18.69
N GLU A 44 -12.71 -7.71 -18.88
CA GLU A 44 -12.49 -6.74 -17.79
C GLU A 44 -11.49 -7.21 -16.71
N PHE A 45 -10.56 -8.10 -17.09
CA PHE A 45 -9.64 -8.73 -16.15
C PHE A 45 -8.72 -7.73 -15.41
N PHE A 46 -8.35 -6.62 -16.07
CA PHE A 46 -7.63 -5.51 -15.44
C PHE A 46 -8.59 -4.35 -15.18
N PRO A 47 -8.52 -3.71 -14.00
CA PRO A 47 -9.38 -2.58 -13.67
C PRO A 47 -9.09 -1.38 -14.57
N GLU A 48 -10.10 -0.56 -14.81
CA GLU A 48 -9.93 0.73 -15.50
C GLU A 48 -9.19 1.74 -14.61
N GLY A 49 -8.49 2.70 -15.23
CA GLY A 49 -7.81 3.78 -14.50
C GLY A 49 -6.47 3.42 -13.86
N LEU A 50 -5.82 2.35 -14.31
CA LEU A 50 -4.42 2.05 -13.97
C LEU A 50 -3.50 3.21 -14.41
N SER A 51 -2.40 3.41 -13.69
CA SER A 51 -1.40 4.41 -14.10
C SER A 51 -0.86 4.07 -15.50
N GLY A 52 -0.51 5.09 -16.28
CA GLY A 52 -0.04 4.89 -17.66
C GLY A 52 1.14 3.93 -17.76
N THR A 53 2.09 3.99 -16.82
CA THR A 53 3.25 3.09 -16.77
C THR A 53 2.87 1.65 -16.45
N LEU A 54 2.01 1.44 -15.45
CA LEU A 54 1.54 0.09 -15.09
C LEU A 54 0.70 -0.52 -16.23
N GLN A 55 -0.12 0.29 -16.89
CA GLN A 55 -0.90 -0.13 -18.05
C GLN A 55 0.01 -0.57 -19.21
N GLU A 56 1.04 0.22 -19.53
CA GLU A 56 2.03 -0.11 -20.56
C GLU A 56 2.80 -1.41 -20.22
N ASP A 57 3.22 -1.58 -18.96
CA ASP A 57 3.93 -2.79 -18.50
C ASP A 57 3.05 -4.04 -18.57
N ILE A 58 1.77 -3.92 -18.19
CA ILE A 58 0.78 -4.98 -18.33
C ILE A 58 0.58 -5.32 -19.81
N ASP A 59 0.39 -4.33 -20.67
CA ASP A 59 0.16 -4.56 -22.11
C ASP A 59 1.39 -5.19 -22.78
N LEU A 60 2.60 -4.80 -22.40
CA LEU A 60 3.83 -5.44 -22.87
C LEU A 60 3.94 -6.90 -22.40
N ALA A 61 3.61 -7.17 -21.13
CA ALA A 61 3.59 -8.52 -20.60
C ALA A 61 2.55 -9.40 -21.32
N ARG A 62 1.36 -8.86 -21.61
CA ARG A 62 0.31 -9.54 -22.38
C ARG A 62 0.76 -9.84 -23.81
N GLN A 63 1.44 -8.91 -24.48
CA GLN A 63 2.01 -9.16 -25.81
C GLN A 63 3.07 -10.26 -25.80
N ARG A 64 3.90 -10.33 -24.75
CA ARG A 64 4.89 -11.40 -24.59
C ARG A 64 4.23 -12.76 -24.40
N ILE A 65 3.19 -12.83 -23.58
CA ILE A 65 2.38 -14.05 -23.38
C ILE A 65 1.74 -14.48 -24.70
N ALA A 66 1.17 -13.54 -25.48
CA ALA A 66 0.57 -13.85 -26.77
C ALA A 66 1.57 -14.41 -27.80
N LYS A 67 2.83 -13.95 -27.77
CA LYS A 67 3.91 -14.45 -28.65
C LYS A 67 4.49 -15.78 -28.19
N ALA A 68 4.61 -15.98 -26.88
CA ALA A 68 5.24 -17.15 -26.27
C ALA A 68 4.59 -17.46 -24.92
N PRO A 69 3.47 -18.21 -24.91
CA PRO A 69 2.80 -18.58 -23.67
C PRO A 69 3.63 -19.63 -22.94
N GLY A 70 4.05 -19.32 -21.71
CA GLY A 70 4.87 -20.20 -20.90
C GLY A 70 4.81 -19.81 -19.42
N ALA A 71 5.21 -20.73 -18.53
CA ALA A 71 5.15 -20.48 -17.09
C ALA A 71 5.90 -19.21 -16.68
N GLY A 72 7.04 -18.92 -17.31
CA GLY A 72 7.81 -17.71 -17.05
C GLY A 72 7.13 -16.41 -17.51
N SER A 73 6.43 -16.40 -18.66
CA SER A 73 5.75 -15.20 -19.16
C SER A 73 4.48 -14.89 -18.36
N TRP A 74 3.72 -15.92 -18.00
CA TRP A 74 2.60 -15.82 -17.06
C TRP A 74 3.04 -15.39 -15.67
N GLY A 75 4.08 -16.04 -15.13
CA GLY A 75 4.63 -15.73 -13.83
C GLY A 75 5.18 -14.31 -13.72
N ALA A 76 5.80 -13.78 -14.78
CA ALA A 76 6.28 -12.40 -14.80
C ALA A 76 5.14 -11.37 -14.72
N LEU A 77 4.01 -11.63 -15.38
CA LEU A 77 2.81 -10.80 -15.23
C LEU A 77 2.21 -10.94 -13.83
N GLY A 78 2.20 -12.15 -13.27
CA GLY A 78 1.77 -12.38 -11.89
C GLY A 78 2.61 -11.62 -10.86
N GLU A 79 3.93 -11.62 -11.00
CA GLU A 79 4.84 -10.86 -10.13
C GLU A 79 4.60 -9.35 -10.23
N LEU A 80 4.34 -8.82 -11.43
CA LEU A 80 3.95 -7.42 -11.64
C LEU A 80 2.62 -7.11 -10.96
N CYS A 81 1.60 -7.93 -11.17
CA CYS A 81 0.29 -7.74 -10.55
C CYS A 81 0.39 -7.79 -9.02
N MET A 82 1.13 -8.76 -8.48
CA MET A 82 1.33 -8.92 -7.03
C MET A 82 2.03 -7.71 -6.44
N ALA A 83 3.04 -7.18 -7.13
CA ALA A 83 3.77 -6.00 -6.69
C ALA A 83 2.90 -4.72 -6.63
N HIS A 84 1.86 -4.64 -7.45
CA HIS A 84 0.92 -3.52 -7.51
C HIS A 84 -0.42 -3.82 -6.81
N GLU A 85 -0.46 -4.83 -5.93
CA GLU A 85 -1.65 -5.23 -5.16
C GLU A 85 -2.88 -5.63 -6.00
N LEU A 86 -2.67 -5.98 -7.27
CA LEU A 86 -3.66 -6.60 -8.16
C LEU A 86 -3.75 -8.10 -7.85
N LEU A 87 -4.14 -8.43 -6.62
CA LEU A 87 -4.08 -9.79 -6.07
C LEU A 87 -4.91 -10.81 -6.87
N PRO A 88 -6.16 -10.53 -7.28
CA PRO A 88 -6.91 -11.50 -8.10
C PRO A 88 -6.22 -11.82 -9.43
N GLN A 89 -5.62 -10.80 -10.07
CA GLN A 89 -4.92 -10.96 -11.34
C GLN A 89 -3.62 -11.73 -11.16
N ALA A 90 -2.89 -11.45 -10.07
CA ALA A 90 -1.67 -12.17 -9.72
C ALA A 90 -1.93 -13.67 -9.46
N GLU A 91 -2.97 -13.98 -8.69
CA GLU A 91 -3.35 -15.36 -8.37
C GLU A 91 -3.67 -16.14 -9.64
N TRP A 92 -4.46 -15.54 -10.53
CA TRP A 92 -4.79 -16.15 -11.81
C TRP A 92 -3.55 -16.39 -12.68
N CYS A 93 -2.65 -15.42 -12.78
CA CYS A 93 -1.40 -15.56 -13.54
C CYS A 93 -0.49 -16.65 -12.97
N PHE A 94 -0.35 -16.74 -11.64
CA PHE A 94 0.43 -17.81 -11.00
C PHE A 94 -0.26 -19.18 -11.15
N GLY A 95 -1.59 -19.23 -11.16
CA GLY A 95 -2.36 -20.43 -11.48
C GLY A 95 -2.09 -20.95 -12.90
N GLN A 96 -2.05 -20.06 -13.89
CA GLN A 96 -1.64 -20.40 -15.27
C GLN A 96 -0.18 -20.90 -15.29
N ALA A 97 0.73 -20.20 -14.63
CA ALA A 97 2.13 -20.59 -14.56
C ALA A 97 2.33 -21.98 -13.92
N SER A 98 1.63 -22.26 -12.81
CA SER A 98 1.66 -23.55 -12.13
C SER A 98 1.03 -24.68 -12.96
N THR A 99 0.03 -24.37 -13.79
CA THR A 99 -0.57 -25.36 -14.71
C THR A 99 0.41 -25.74 -15.82
N LEU A 100 1.17 -24.78 -16.33
CA LEU A 100 2.16 -24.99 -17.39
C LEU A 100 3.48 -25.61 -16.90
N ALA A 101 3.85 -25.37 -15.63
CA ALA A 101 5.01 -25.95 -14.98
C ALA A 101 4.62 -26.51 -13.60
N PRO A 102 3.95 -27.68 -13.55
CA PRO A 102 3.41 -28.25 -12.30
C PRO A 102 4.48 -28.70 -11.30
N ASP A 103 5.70 -28.94 -11.79
CA ASP A 103 6.86 -29.37 -11.03
C ASP A 103 7.77 -28.20 -10.60
N ASP A 104 7.44 -26.96 -11.00
CA ASP A 104 8.16 -25.75 -10.57
C ASP A 104 7.56 -25.25 -9.25
N PRO A 105 8.27 -25.39 -8.11
CA PRO A 105 7.75 -25.02 -6.79
C PRO A 105 7.52 -23.51 -6.65
N LYS A 106 8.13 -22.68 -7.50
CA LYS A 106 8.05 -21.21 -7.40
C LYS A 106 6.60 -20.71 -7.44
N TRP A 107 5.82 -21.16 -8.42
CA TRP A 107 4.47 -20.63 -8.64
C TRP A 107 3.51 -21.08 -7.54
N ILE A 108 3.69 -22.32 -7.08
CA ILE A 108 2.93 -22.89 -5.95
C ILE A 108 3.28 -22.15 -4.65
N TYR A 109 4.55 -21.81 -4.46
CA TYR A 109 4.99 -21.02 -3.32
C TYR A 109 4.35 -19.63 -3.29
N LEU A 110 4.38 -18.90 -4.41
CA LEU A 110 3.78 -17.56 -4.49
C LEU A 110 2.27 -17.58 -4.30
N LEU A 111 1.57 -18.60 -4.81
CA LEU A 111 0.15 -18.84 -4.50
C LEU A 111 -0.08 -19.07 -2.99
N GLY A 112 0.80 -19.84 -2.35
CA GLY A 112 0.79 -20.03 -0.90
C GLY A 112 0.93 -18.72 -0.12
N VAL A 113 1.89 -17.87 -0.50
CA VAL A 113 2.09 -16.54 0.11
C VAL A 113 0.84 -15.67 -0.03
N MET A 114 0.21 -15.64 -1.20
CA MET A 114 -1.00 -14.85 -1.43
C MET A 114 -2.21 -15.35 -0.63
N ALA A 115 -2.30 -16.66 -0.44
CA ALA A 115 -3.40 -17.28 0.31
C ALA A 115 -3.32 -17.01 1.83
N GLU A 116 -2.17 -16.61 2.40
CA GLU A 116 -2.00 -16.40 3.85
C GLU A 116 -3.01 -15.42 4.49
N GLU A 117 -3.51 -14.45 3.71
CA GLU A 117 -4.47 -13.44 4.19
C GLU A 117 -5.93 -13.76 3.85
N VAL A 118 -6.17 -14.70 2.93
CA VAL A 118 -7.50 -14.99 2.40
C VAL A 118 -8.01 -16.37 2.87
N ASP A 119 -7.17 -17.40 2.71
CA ASP A 119 -7.50 -18.78 3.07
C ASP A 119 -6.25 -19.51 3.58
N LEU A 120 -6.12 -19.55 4.91
CA LEU A 120 -5.01 -20.20 5.59
C LEU A 120 -4.94 -21.72 5.35
N VAL A 121 -6.07 -22.39 5.12
CA VAL A 121 -6.07 -23.84 4.85
C VAL A 121 -5.50 -24.09 3.46
N GLN A 122 -5.88 -23.26 2.49
CA GLN A 122 -5.33 -23.29 1.15
C GLN A 122 -3.84 -22.95 1.14
N ALA A 123 -3.40 -21.94 1.89
CA ALA A 123 -1.99 -21.60 2.05
C ALA A 123 -1.16 -22.79 2.55
N VAL A 124 -1.63 -23.50 3.58
CA VAL A 124 -1.00 -24.73 4.08
C VAL A 124 -0.90 -25.79 2.99
N SER A 125 -1.96 -26.00 2.20
CA SER A 125 -1.96 -26.98 1.11
C SER A 125 -0.93 -26.67 0.02
N PHE A 126 -0.73 -25.40 -0.30
CA PHE A 126 0.31 -24.97 -1.24
C PHE A 126 1.70 -25.24 -0.67
N TYR A 127 1.96 -24.94 0.60
CA TYR A 127 3.25 -25.26 1.23
C TYR A 127 3.50 -26.77 1.33
N ASP A 128 2.49 -27.57 1.66
CA ASP A 128 2.60 -29.04 1.62
C ASP A 128 3.00 -29.52 0.21
N ARG A 129 2.41 -28.95 -0.83
CA ARG A 129 2.76 -29.27 -2.22
C ARG A 129 4.19 -28.83 -2.57
N VAL A 130 4.63 -27.64 -2.16
CA VAL A 130 6.03 -27.19 -2.35
C VAL A 130 7.01 -28.16 -1.67
N LEU A 131 6.73 -28.59 -0.45
CA LEU A 131 7.57 -29.56 0.26
C LEU A 131 7.56 -30.94 -0.40
N SER A 132 6.47 -31.33 -1.07
CA SER A 132 6.41 -32.59 -1.83
C SER A 132 7.22 -32.56 -3.13
N LEU A 133 7.60 -31.37 -3.62
CA LEU A 133 8.51 -31.17 -4.75
C LEU A 133 9.98 -31.07 -4.30
N ASP A 134 10.30 -31.62 -3.12
CA ASP A 134 11.62 -31.66 -2.50
C ASP A 134 12.29 -30.29 -2.24
N LEU A 135 11.54 -29.18 -2.32
CA LEU A 135 12.02 -27.87 -1.89
C LEU A 135 11.79 -27.67 -0.39
N SER A 136 12.71 -28.21 0.40
CA SER A 136 12.78 -27.94 1.84
C SER A 136 13.73 -26.76 2.08
N VAL A 137 13.18 -25.57 2.37
CA VAL A 137 13.92 -24.39 2.81
C VAL A 137 13.26 -23.77 4.03
N ALA A 138 14.04 -23.07 4.87
CA ALA A 138 13.56 -22.53 6.15
C ALA A 138 12.31 -21.66 5.99
N ALA A 139 12.22 -20.82 4.95
CA ALA A 139 11.09 -19.95 4.69
C ALA A 139 9.77 -20.69 4.47
N VAL A 140 9.78 -21.80 3.72
CA VAL A 140 8.57 -22.62 3.46
C VAL A 140 8.05 -23.21 4.77
N HIS A 141 8.95 -23.80 5.56
CA HIS A 141 8.61 -24.36 6.88
C HIS A 141 8.13 -23.29 7.85
N TYR A 142 8.76 -22.11 7.85
CA TYR A 142 8.37 -20.97 8.68
C TYR A 142 6.95 -20.48 8.35
N ARG A 143 6.65 -20.24 7.08
CA ARG A 143 5.32 -19.78 6.62
C ARG A 143 4.25 -20.84 6.87
N ARG A 144 4.53 -22.10 6.52
CA ARG A 144 3.66 -23.25 6.81
C ARG A 144 3.36 -23.35 8.30
N GLY A 145 4.37 -23.24 9.15
CA GLY A 145 4.23 -23.30 10.61
C GLY A 145 3.33 -22.19 11.16
N ARG A 146 3.52 -20.95 10.71
CA ARG A 146 2.64 -19.82 11.08
C ARG A 146 1.20 -20.01 10.61
N ALA A 147 1.00 -20.46 9.38
CA ALA A 147 -0.33 -20.71 8.84
C ALA A 147 -1.06 -21.83 9.61
N LEU A 148 -0.36 -22.95 9.88
CA LEU A 148 -0.88 -24.05 10.70
C LEU A 148 -1.25 -23.61 12.11
N ALA A 149 -0.43 -22.76 12.74
CA ALA A 149 -0.73 -22.20 14.07
C ALA A 149 -2.04 -21.40 14.05
N ARG A 150 -2.22 -20.52 13.05
CA ARG A 150 -3.43 -19.70 12.87
C ARG A 150 -4.69 -20.54 12.59
N VAL A 151 -4.54 -21.70 11.96
CA VAL A 151 -5.64 -22.68 11.73
C VAL A 151 -5.89 -23.57 12.96
N GLY A 152 -5.04 -23.50 14.00
CA GLY A 152 -5.17 -24.30 15.23
C GLY A 152 -4.55 -25.70 15.14
N ARG A 153 -3.80 -26.02 14.08
CA ARG A 153 -3.05 -27.28 13.93
C ARG A 153 -1.70 -27.20 14.64
N PHE A 154 -1.74 -27.02 15.96
CA PHE A 154 -0.56 -26.64 16.74
C PHE A 154 0.60 -27.66 16.70
N LYS A 155 0.30 -28.96 16.68
CA LYS A 155 1.34 -30.01 16.62
C LYS A 155 2.12 -29.94 15.30
N ASP A 156 1.41 -29.78 14.18
CA ASP A 156 2.01 -29.68 12.86
C ASP A 156 2.75 -28.35 12.70
N ALA A 157 2.21 -27.28 13.29
CA ALA A 157 2.85 -25.96 13.35
C ALA A 157 4.20 -26.03 14.08
N GLU A 158 4.25 -26.70 15.24
CA GLU A 158 5.47 -26.89 16.01
C GLU A 158 6.52 -27.66 15.23
N GLN A 159 6.13 -28.74 14.56
CA GLN A 159 7.04 -29.52 13.72
C GLN A 159 7.63 -28.67 12.57
N SER A 160 6.79 -27.89 11.91
CA SER A 160 7.24 -26.99 10.83
C SER A 160 8.15 -25.88 11.33
N LEU A 161 7.80 -25.19 12.43
CA LEU A 161 8.64 -24.12 12.96
C LEU A 161 9.99 -24.66 13.48
N LYS A 162 10.01 -25.86 14.07
CA LYS A 162 11.24 -26.53 14.46
C LYS A 162 12.14 -26.81 13.24
N ALA A 163 11.57 -27.38 12.18
CA ALA A 163 12.31 -27.61 10.94
C ALA A 163 12.89 -26.31 10.36
N ALA A 164 12.12 -25.21 10.37
CA ALA A 164 12.62 -23.91 9.97
C ALA A 164 13.80 -23.46 10.84
N GLY A 165 13.69 -23.58 12.16
CA GLY A 165 14.71 -23.16 13.12
C GLY A 165 16.02 -23.95 12.99
N ASP A 166 15.91 -25.26 12.79
CA ASP A 166 17.06 -26.15 12.58
C ASP A 166 17.82 -25.78 11.29
N MET A 167 17.12 -25.30 10.26
CA MET A 167 17.70 -24.90 8.97
C MET A 167 18.25 -23.47 8.96
N SER A 168 17.82 -22.62 9.88
CA SER A 168 18.17 -21.19 9.92
C SER A 168 18.94 -20.80 11.18
N GLU A 169 19.65 -21.73 11.82
CA GLU A 169 20.44 -21.50 13.04
C GLU A 169 19.65 -20.74 14.12
N GLN A 170 18.41 -21.20 14.38
CA GLN A 170 17.49 -20.59 15.34
C GLN A 170 17.23 -19.10 15.10
N HIS A 171 17.08 -18.72 13.83
CA HIS A 171 16.79 -17.36 13.39
C HIS A 171 15.72 -16.64 14.26
N PRO A 172 15.94 -15.36 14.65
CA PRO A 172 15.06 -14.64 15.57
C PRO A 172 13.57 -14.60 15.17
N LEU A 173 13.27 -14.50 13.87
CA LEU A 173 11.88 -14.56 13.37
C LEU A 173 11.21 -15.92 13.62
N VAL A 174 11.96 -17.02 13.54
CA VAL A 174 11.44 -18.36 13.81
C VAL A 174 11.18 -18.51 15.30
N LEU A 175 12.10 -18.06 16.15
CA LEU A 175 11.92 -18.06 17.61
C LEU A 175 10.69 -17.23 18.03
N LYS A 176 10.49 -16.06 17.41
CA LYS A 176 9.27 -15.25 17.58
C LYS A 176 8.01 -16.04 17.22
N ALA A 177 7.98 -16.69 16.06
CA ALA A 177 6.83 -17.48 15.62
C ALA A 177 6.57 -18.69 16.55
N MET A 178 7.63 -19.33 17.07
CA MET A 178 7.50 -20.39 18.07
C MET A 178 6.95 -19.85 19.40
N ALA A 179 7.40 -18.67 19.84
CA ALA A 179 6.85 -18.01 21.03
C ALA A 179 5.36 -17.69 20.84
N GLN A 180 4.97 -17.17 19.67
CA GLN A 180 3.56 -16.94 19.31
C GLN A 180 2.74 -18.23 19.37
N LEU A 181 3.27 -19.33 18.84
CA LEU A 181 2.63 -20.64 18.93
C LEU A 181 2.43 -21.07 20.40
N ARG A 182 3.44 -20.92 21.25
CA ARG A 182 3.33 -21.22 22.69
C ARG A 182 2.27 -20.37 23.38
N ILE A 183 2.18 -19.09 23.05
CA ILE A 183 1.12 -18.19 23.56
C ILE A 183 -0.25 -18.71 23.14
N MET A 184 -0.44 -19.11 21.87
CA MET A 184 -1.70 -19.69 21.38
C MET A 184 -2.05 -21.01 22.08
N GLN A 185 -1.05 -21.77 22.52
CA GLN A 185 -1.20 -22.98 23.34
C GLN A 185 -1.41 -22.70 24.84
N SER A 186 -1.41 -21.43 25.26
CA SER A 186 -1.39 -21.01 26.68
C SER A 186 -0.15 -21.47 27.46
N ASP A 187 0.93 -21.81 26.76
CA ASP A 187 2.25 -22.11 27.36
C ASP A 187 3.05 -20.82 27.53
N ARG A 188 2.75 -20.12 28.62
CA ARG A 188 3.38 -18.84 28.96
C ARG A 188 4.88 -18.97 29.19
N GLU A 189 5.29 -19.99 29.92
CA GLU A 189 6.69 -20.18 30.33
C GLU A 189 7.56 -20.50 29.12
N GLY A 190 7.11 -21.42 28.26
CA GLY A 190 7.79 -21.72 27.01
C GLY A 190 7.91 -20.51 26.08
N ALA A 191 6.87 -19.67 26.03
CA ALA A 191 6.92 -18.42 25.26
C ALA A 191 7.99 -17.45 25.79
N LEU A 192 8.09 -17.25 27.11
CA LEU A 192 9.10 -16.37 27.72
C LEU A 192 10.53 -16.84 27.43
N ILE A 193 10.79 -18.15 27.51
CA ILE A 193 12.11 -18.73 27.22
C ILE A 193 12.51 -18.42 25.76
N LEU A 194 11.60 -18.64 24.81
CA LEU A 194 11.86 -18.38 23.38
C LEU A 194 12.08 -16.89 23.09
N ILE A 195 11.35 -16.01 23.77
CA ILE A 195 11.53 -14.55 23.67
C ILE A 195 12.91 -14.14 24.18
N GLN A 196 13.34 -14.70 25.32
CA GLN A 196 14.66 -14.41 25.87
C GLN A 196 15.78 -14.96 24.98
N GLN A 197 15.59 -16.15 24.38
CA GLN A 197 16.53 -16.70 23.40
C GLN A 197 16.65 -15.78 22.17
N ALA A 198 15.53 -15.30 21.64
CA ALA A 198 15.54 -14.33 20.55
C ALA A 198 16.24 -13.03 20.97
N ALA A 199 15.98 -12.52 22.18
CA ALA A 199 16.60 -11.30 22.69
C ALA A 199 18.13 -11.42 22.91
N ASN A 200 18.61 -12.61 23.23
CA ASN A 200 20.04 -12.88 23.42
C ASN A 200 20.79 -13.15 22.10
N ASP A 201 20.08 -13.40 21.00
CA ASP A 201 20.70 -13.50 19.69
C ASP A 201 21.08 -12.08 19.23
N GLY A 202 22.38 -11.81 19.10
CA GLY A 202 22.90 -10.51 18.66
C GLY A 202 22.46 -10.10 17.24
N ARG A 203 21.75 -10.97 16.51
CA ARG A 203 21.09 -10.70 15.22
C ARG A 203 19.64 -10.23 15.37
N ALA A 204 19.00 -10.40 16.52
CA ALA A 204 17.62 -10.00 16.73
C ALA A 204 17.50 -8.48 16.87
N GLY A 205 16.67 -7.87 16.04
CA GLY A 205 16.32 -6.47 16.19
C GLY A 205 15.41 -6.25 17.40
N PHE A 206 15.51 -5.05 17.98
CA PHE A 206 14.67 -4.58 19.09
C PHE A 206 13.17 -4.86 18.86
N ASP A 207 12.71 -4.73 17.62
CA ASP A 207 11.31 -4.88 17.21
C ASP A 207 10.74 -6.27 17.49
N VAL A 208 11.54 -7.32 17.29
CA VAL A 208 11.11 -8.72 17.49
C VAL A 208 10.85 -9.01 18.96
N VAL A 209 11.73 -8.50 19.83
CA VAL A 209 11.66 -8.67 21.27
C VAL A 209 10.49 -7.89 21.85
N GLU A 210 10.32 -6.63 21.46
CA GLU A 210 9.22 -5.79 21.95
C GLU A 210 7.85 -6.26 21.47
N GLU A 211 7.73 -6.68 20.21
CA GLU A 211 6.47 -7.21 19.71
C GLU A 211 6.09 -8.51 20.41
N ALA A 212 7.06 -9.38 20.70
CA ALA A 212 6.78 -10.60 21.44
C ALA A 212 6.39 -10.33 22.91
N LYS A 213 7.02 -9.31 23.55
CA LYS A 213 6.61 -8.84 24.88
C LYS A 213 5.18 -8.31 24.89
N ARG A 214 4.74 -7.57 23.86
CA ARG A 214 3.36 -7.05 23.78
C ARG A 214 2.29 -8.14 23.72
N LEU A 215 2.64 -9.32 23.21
CA LEU A 215 1.71 -10.45 23.08
C LEU A 215 1.45 -11.17 24.42
N LEU A 216 2.20 -10.82 25.47
CA LEU A 216 2.05 -11.34 26.83
C LEU A 216 1.81 -10.18 27.81
N PRO A 217 0.76 -10.19 28.63
CA PRO A 217 0.69 -9.28 29.76
C PRO A 217 1.81 -9.64 30.75
N LEU A 218 2.92 -8.90 30.66
CA LEU A 218 4.07 -9.07 31.53
C LEU A 218 3.69 -8.77 32.98
N GLN A 219 4.14 -9.63 33.88
CA GLN A 219 4.04 -9.46 35.32
C GLN A 219 5.43 -9.06 35.85
N PRO A 220 5.68 -7.75 36.09
CA PRO A 220 7.03 -7.23 36.32
C PRO A 220 7.79 -7.89 37.48
N GLN A 221 7.08 -8.40 38.47
CA GLN A 221 7.68 -9.04 39.65
C GLN A 221 8.06 -10.51 39.41
N GLN A 222 7.38 -11.20 38.48
CA GLN A 222 7.60 -12.62 38.19
C GLN A 222 8.50 -12.83 36.97
N ASP A 223 8.44 -11.92 35.99
CA ASP A 223 9.14 -12.08 34.72
C ASP A 223 10.50 -11.37 34.67
N ALA A 224 10.84 -10.56 35.69
CA ALA A 224 12.08 -9.78 35.74
C ALA A 224 13.37 -10.63 35.69
N THR A 225 13.30 -11.89 36.11
CA THR A 225 14.43 -12.84 36.04
C THR A 225 14.52 -13.55 34.69
N LEU A 226 13.42 -13.59 33.93
CA LEU A 226 13.33 -14.29 32.65
C LEU A 226 13.50 -13.35 31.46
N ILE A 227 13.18 -12.07 31.63
CA ILE A 227 13.34 -11.01 30.64
C ILE A 227 14.28 -9.95 31.22
N THR A 228 15.58 -10.08 30.95
CA THR A 228 16.51 -8.99 31.27
C THR A 228 16.32 -7.87 30.23
N PRO A 229 16.17 -6.60 30.64
CA PRO A 229 16.17 -5.49 29.70
C PRO A 229 17.44 -5.57 28.84
N ALA A 230 17.27 -5.49 27.51
CA ALA A 230 18.41 -5.27 26.63
C ALA A 230 19.21 -4.07 27.15
N SER A 231 20.53 -4.18 27.27
CA SER A 231 21.33 -3.10 27.85
C SER A 231 21.18 -1.81 27.03
N GLU A 232 21.47 -0.64 27.59
CA GLU A 232 21.46 0.61 26.80
C GLU A 232 22.37 0.52 25.55
N ALA A 233 23.44 -0.30 25.60
CA ALA A 233 24.31 -0.61 24.46
C ALA A 233 23.62 -1.49 23.38
N ASP A 234 22.62 -2.29 23.74
CA ASP A 234 21.80 -3.08 22.82
C ASP A 234 20.65 -2.28 22.24
N SER A 235 20.11 -1.31 22.99
CA SER A 235 19.11 -0.37 22.48
C SER A 235 19.66 0.58 21.40
N ALA A 236 20.99 0.82 21.42
CA ALA A 236 21.70 1.59 20.39
C ALA A 236 21.92 0.80 19.09
N ARG A 237 21.84 -0.54 19.12
CA ARG A 237 21.87 -1.40 17.92
C ARG A 237 20.49 -1.42 17.28
N ARG A 238 20.12 -0.32 16.61
CA ARG A 238 19.00 -0.30 15.66
C ARG A 238 19.36 -1.09 14.39
N HIS A 239 19.67 -2.37 14.53
CA HIS A 239 19.77 -3.28 13.41
C HIS A 239 18.38 -3.85 13.19
N THR A 240 17.81 -3.59 12.00
CA THR A 240 16.63 -4.28 11.52
C THR A 240 16.90 -5.78 11.60
N THR A 241 16.02 -6.54 12.25
CA THR A 241 16.12 -8.01 12.26
C THR A 241 16.32 -8.49 10.84
N PRO A 242 17.36 -9.30 10.54
CA PRO A 242 17.54 -9.87 9.22
C PRO A 242 16.24 -10.56 8.78
N LEU A 243 15.83 -10.34 7.54
CA LEU A 243 14.71 -11.09 6.99
C LEU A 243 15.15 -12.54 6.82
N LEU A 244 14.26 -13.48 7.11
CA LEU A 244 14.49 -14.86 6.71
C LEU A 244 14.54 -14.88 5.18
N PRO A 245 15.58 -15.46 4.54
CA PRO A 245 15.67 -15.45 3.08
C PRO A 245 14.45 -16.11 2.44
N GLU A 246 13.63 -15.30 1.78
CA GLU A 246 12.38 -15.73 1.15
C GLU A 246 12.64 -16.10 -0.31
N PRO A 247 12.41 -17.35 -0.73
CA PRO A 247 12.67 -17.74 -2.10
C PRO A 247 11.68 -17.02 -3.05
N TRP A 248 12.21 -16.54 -4.17
CA TRP A 248 11.45 -15.94 -5.29
C TRP A 248 10.66 -14.66 -5.02
N LEU A 249 10.69 -14.11 -3.79
CA LEU A 249 10.11 -12.79 -3.52
C LEU A 249 10.97 -11.65 -4.06
N ASP A 250 12.25 -11.87 -4.37
CA ASP A 250 13.10 -10.85 -5.01
C ASP A 250 12.55 -10.38 -6.36
N GLY A 251 11.88 -11.26 -7.11
CA GLY A 251 11.25 -10.90 -8.39
C GLY A 251 10.09 -9.92 -8.21
N VAL A 252 9.28 -10.14 -7.18
CA VAL A 252 8.19 -9.25 -6.76
C VAL A 252 8.77 -7.96 -6.18
N ALA A 253 9.78 -8.05 -5.31
CA ALA A 253 10.44 -6.91 -4.68
C ALA A 253 11.10 -5.96 -5.69
N ARG A 254 11.66 -6.49 -6.79
CA ARG A 254 12.18 -5.68 -7.90
C ARG A 254 11.09 -4.92 -8.66
N ARG A 255 9.86 -5.40 -8.61
CA ARG A 255 8.68 -4.83 -9.29
C ARG A 255 7.77 -4.05 -8.36
N LEU A 256 8.02 -4.08 -7.05
CA LEU A 256 7.32 -3.22 -6.10
C LEU A 256 7.39 -1.78 -6.62
N PRO A 257 6.28 -1.02 -6.53
CA PRO A 257 6.33 0.39 -6.80
C PRO A 257 7.25 1.02 -5.75
N ARG A 258 8.54 1.12 -6.06
CA ARG A 258 9.56 1.91 -5.33
C ARG A 258 9.14 3.38 -5.17
N ASN A 259 8.03 3.74 -5.78
CA ASN A 259 7.53 5.08 -6.03
C ASN A 259 6.57 5.52 -4.93
N ALA A 260 5.78 4.60 -4.36
CA ALA A 260 4.86 4.93 -3.27
C ALA A 260 5.62 5.30 -1.99
N GLU A 261 6.63 4.51 -1.62
CA GLU A 261 7.48 4.81 -0.46
C GLU A 261 8.33 6.07 -0.68
N VAL A 262 8.91 6.25 -1.88
CA VAL A 262 9.67 7.46 -2.22
C VAL A 262 8.77 8.70 -2.25
N ALA A 263 7.51 8.59 -2.70
CA ALA A 263 6.54 9.67 -2.65
C ALA A 263 6.18 10.06 -1.21
N ILE A 264 5.87 9.09 -0.35
CA ILE A 264 5.58 9.35 1.07
C ILE A 264 6.78 10.03 1.76
N GLN A 265 7.99 9.55 1.48
CA GLN A 265 9.21 10.16 2.02
C GLN A 265 9.42 11.58 1.49
N ALA A 266 9.20 11.82 0.19
CA ALA A 266 9.32 13.15 -0.41
C ALA A 266 8.32 14.15 0.19
N ASP A 267 7.05 13.74 0.34
CA ASP A 267 5.97 14.54 0.94
C ASP A 267 6.29 14.88 2.41
N ALA A 268 6.78 13.90 3.19
CA ALA A 268 7.16 14.10 4.58
C ALA A 268 8.35 15.07 4.72
N LEU A 269 9.37 14.94 3.87
CA LEU A 269 10.53 15.83 3.86
C LEU A 269 10.14 17.26 3.45
N ALA A 270 9.26 17.41 2.46
CA ALA A 270 8.73 18.71 2.06
C ALA A 270 7.93 19.38 3.18
N SER A 271 7.11 18.61 3.90
CA SER A 271 6.33 19.08 5.05
C SER A 271 7.21 19.51 6.23
N GLN A 272 8.36 18.84 6.41
CA GLN A 272 9.39 19.21 7.39
C GLN A 272 10.28 20.38 6.93
N GLN A 273 10.00 20.99 5.77
CA GLN A 273 10.80 22.04 5.14
C GLN A 273 12.25 21.62 4.84
N ASN A 274 12.54 20.32 4.82
CA ASN A 274 13.83 19.78 4.36
C ASN A 274 13.84 19.74 2.83
N TYR A 275 13.81 20.92 2.22
CA TYR A 275 13.59 21.07 0.79
C TYR A 275 14.69 20.43 -0.07
N LYS A 276 15.94 20.42 0.41
CA LYS A 276 17.05 19.78 -0.31
C LYS A 276 16.83 18.28 -0.46
N ALA A 277 16.48 17.60 0.64
CA ALA A 277 16.21 16.17 0.61
C ALA A 277 14.89 15.86 -0.14
N ALA A 278 13.88 16.72 0.00
CA ALA A 278 12.63 16.59 -0.75
C ALA A 278 12.86 16.67 -2.26
N LEU A 279 13.64 17.64 -2.75
CA LEU A 279 14.01 17.76 -4.17
C LEU A 279 14.73 16.51 -4.68
N GLU A 280 15.64 15.95 -3.90
CA GLU A 280 16.33 14.72 -4.28
C GLU A 280 15.37 13.53 -4.41
N MET A 281 14.43 13.40 -3.47
CA MET A 281 13.44 12.32 -3.47
C MET A 281 12.42 12.48 -4.59
N TYR A 282 11.87 13.68 -4.81
CA TYR A 282 11.00 13.93 -5.95
C TYR A 282 11.74 13.77 -7.28
N GLY A 283 13.00 14.20 -7.40
CA GLY A 283 13.81 13.97 -8.59
C GLY A 283 14.10 12.48 -8.83
N ARG A 284 14.22 11.69 -7.76
CA ARG A 284 14.29 10.23 -7.86
C ARG A 284 12.95 9.65 -8.30
N LEU A 285 11.83 10.13 -7.74
CA LEU A 285 10.48 9.69 -8.10
C LEU A 285 10.20 9.94 -9.58
N ILE A 286 10.54 11.14 -10.08
CA ILE A 286 10.44 11.52 -11.50
C ILE A 286 11.28 10.59 -12.38
N ARG A 287 12.52 10.26 -11.99
CA ARG A 287 13.35 9.32 -12.76
C ARG A 287 12.77 7.91 -12.83
N ILE A 288 11.95 7.51 -11.86
CA ILE A 288 11.31 6.19 -11.84
C ILE A 288 9.93 6.24 -12.52
N GLU A 289 9.21 7.35 -12.38
CA GLU A 289 7.91 7.62 -12.97
C GLU A 289 7.93 8.94 -13.75
N ASP A 290 8.52 8.89 -14.95
CA ASP A 290 8.69 10.07 -15.81
C ASP A 290 7.35 10.71 -16.22
N ARG A 291 6.24 9.96 -16.11
CA ARG A 291 4.87 10.43 -16.39
C ARG A 291 4.01 10.64 -15.13
N ASN A 292 4.62 10.88 -13.96
CA ASN A 292 3.88 11.23 -12.74
C ASN A 292 3.74 12.74 -12.61
N SER A 293 2.62 13.28 -13.12
CA SER A 293 2.31 14.72 -13.06
C SER A 293 2.32 15.26 -11.63
N ARG A 294 1.86 14.48 -10.65
CA ARG A 294 1.84 14.87 -9.23
C ARG A 294 3.26 15.02 -8.66
N ALA A 295 4.17 14.11 -9.00
CA ALA A 295 5.58 14.19 -8.57
C ALA A 295 6.25 15.45 -9.12
N HIS A 296 6.05 15.75 -10.41
CA HIS A 296 6.54 16.99 -11.03
C HIS A 296 5.90 18.24 -10.43
N ASN A 297 4.60 18.22 -10.14
CA ASN A 297 3.90 19.33 -9.49
C ASN A 297 4.51 19.66 -8.12
N PHE A 298 4.72 18.65 -7.28
CA PHE A 298 5.32 18.86 -5.96
C PHE A 298 6.81 19.22 -6.04
N HIS A 299 7.56 18.63 -6.98
CA HIS A 299 8.94 19.04 -7.23
C HIS A 299 9.04 20.52 -7.60
N ALA A 300 8.20 21.00 -8.54
CA ALA A 300 8.13 22.41 -8.92
C ALA A 300 7.75 23.32 -7.74
N MET A 301 6.81 22.90 -6.89
CA MET A 301 6.44 23.65 -5.68
C MET A 301 7.60 23.74 -4.67
N VAL A 302 8.36 22.67 -4.49
CA VAL A 302 9.56 22.69 -3.64
C VAL A 302 10.66 23.58 -4.25
N LEU A 303 10.89 23.51 -5.57
CA LEU A 303 11.81 24.41 -6.28
C LEU A 303 11.44 25.88 -6.06
N MET A 304 10.13 26.18 -6.06
CA MET A 304 9.64 27.53 -5.77
C MET A 304 9.96 27.96 -4.33
N ASN A 305 9.87 27.04 -3.36
CA ASN A 305 10.22 27.31 -1.97
C ASN A 305 11.73 27.50 -1.73
N THR A 306 12.58 26.93 -2.60
CA THR A 306 14.04 27.10 -2.53
C THR A 306 14.56 28.26 -3.39
N GLY A 307 13.68 29.10 -3.94
CA GLY A 307 14.05 30.27 -4.75
C GLY A 307 14.33 29.98 -6.23
N ASN A 308 14.14 28.75 -6.71
CA ASN A 308 14.37 28.34 -8.10
C ASN A 308 13.12 28.56 -8.97
N ALA A 309 12.53 29.77 -8.89
CA ALA A 309 11.21 30.07 -9.46
C ALA A 309 11.10 29.84 -10.98
N GLN A 310 12.15 30.19 -11.74
CA GLN A 310 12.14 30.00 -13.21
C GLN A 310 12.18 28.53 -13.60
N GLN A 311 12.93 27.70 -12.86
CA GLN A 311 12.97 26.26 -13.09
C GLN A 311 11.63 25.62 -12.75
N ALA A 312 11.04 25.98 -11.60
CA ALA A 312 9.70 25.55 -11.21
C ALA A 312 8.65 25.86 -12.29
N LEU A 313 8.68 27.09 -12.83
CA LEU A 313 7.75 27.51 -13.88
C LEU A 313 7.98 26.76 -15.21
N ALA A 314 9.23 26.50 -15.57
CA ALA A 314 9.54 25.72 -16.78
C ALA A 314 9.07 24.26 -16.65
N GLU A 315 9.27 23.65 -15.48
CA GLU A 315 8.84 22.28 -15.22
C GLU A 315 7.32 22.16 -15.22
N ILE A 316 6.61 23.01 -14.46
CA ILE A 316 5.15 22.92 -14.37
C ILE A 316 4.45 23.22 -15.70
N ARG A 317 5.06 24.02 -16.59
CA ARG A 317 4.55 24.26 -17.95
C ARG A 317 4.58 22.99 -18.79
N LYS A 318 5.68 22.22 -18.73
CA LYS A 318 5.76 20.92 -19.40
C LYS A 318 4.69 19.97 -18.89
N VAL A 319 4.47 19.93 -17.58
CA VAL A 319 3.39 19.10 -17.00
C VAL A 319 2.02 19.50 -17.56
N CYS A 320 1.72 20.80 -17.66
CA CYS A 320 0.46 21.26 -18.23
C CYS A 320 0.32 20.91 -19.73
N GLU A 321 1.42 20.91 -20.48
CA GLU A 321 1.46 20.54 -21.90
C GLU A 321 1.25 19.02 -22.10
N GLU A 322 1.88 18.20 -21.28
CA GLU A 322 1.79 16.74 -21.33
C GLU A 322 0.49 16.19 -20.74
N PHE A 323 -0.06 16.87 -19.73
CA PHE A 323 -1.27 16.49 -18.99
C PHE A 323 -2.33 17.61 -19.05
N PRO A 324 -2.92 17.87 -20.23
CA PRO A 324 -3.84 19.00 -20.43
C PRO A 324 -5.18 18.89 -19.67
N GLN A 325 -5.45 17.76 -19.01
CA GLN A 325 -6.63 17.56 -18.16
C GLN A 325 -6.30 17.58 -16.66
N ASP A 326 -5.06 17.83 -16.27
CA ASP A 326 -4.64 17.85 -14.86
C ASP A 326 -4.89 19.23 -14.23
N ALA A 327 -6.06 19.38 -13.59
CA ALA A 327 -6.42 20.59 -12.86
C ALA A 327 -5.40 20.98 -11.77
N LEU A 328 -4.72 20.00 -11.15
CA LEU A 328 -3.69 20.28 -10.13
C LEU A 328 -2.47 20.94 -10.76
N ALA A 329 -2.02 20.48 -11.93
CA ALA A 329 -0.88 21.07 -12.63
C ALA A 329 -1.14 22.55 -13.00
N PHE A 330 -2.32 22.86 -13.54
CA PHE A 330 -2.73 24.24 -13.83
C PHE A 330 -2.84 25.09 -12.56
N SER A 331 -3.34 24.52 -11.47
CA SER A 331 -3.41 25.22 -10.18
C SER A 331 -2.01 25.52 -9.62
N SER A 332 -1.10 24.55 -9.64
CA SER A 332 0.29 24.71 -9.23
C SER A 332 1.02 25.75 -10.08
N ARG A 333 0.82 25.74 -11.41
CA ARG A 333 1.36 26.75 -12.31
C ARG A 333 0.86 28.14 -11.92
N GLY A 334 -0.45 28.28 -11.71
CA GLY A 334 -1.05 29.53 -11.26
C GLY A 334 -0.48 30.02 -9.93
N ALA A 335 -0.27 29.13 -8.96
CA ALA A 335 0.34 29.48 -7.67
C ALA A 335 1.80 29.94 -7.82
N ILE A 336 2.59 29.28 -8.68
CA ILE A 336 3.97 29.67 -8.99
C ILE A 336 3.99 31.05 -9.66
N GLU A 337 3.15 31.29 -10.67
CA GLU A 337 3.04 32.58 -11.36
C GLU A 337 2.61 33.70 -10.41
N ALA A 338 1.68 33.45 -9.48
CA ALA A 338 1.27 34.42 -8.47
C ALA A 338 2.42 34.81 -7.54
N ARG A 339 3.19 33.83 -7.05
CA ARG A 339 4.35 34.09 -6.19
C ARG A 339 5.48 34.82 -6.91
N MET A 340 5.55 34.71 -8.24
CA MET A 340 6.44 35.52 -9.08
C MET A 340 5.90 36.92 -9.39
N GLY A 341 4.69 37.27 -8.91
CA GLY A 341 4.03 38.56 -9.19
C GLY A 341 3.32 38.63 -10.55
N ASN A 342 3.30 37.54 -11.31
CA ASN A 342 2.67 37.46 -12.63
C ASN A 342 1.17 37.18 -12.50
N PHE A 343 0.44 38.09 -11.84
CA PHE A 343 -0.96 37.86 -11.47
C PHE A 343 -1.90 37.62 -12.66
N SER A 344 -1.66 38.26 -13.81
CA SER A 344 -2.49 38.04 -15.00
C SER A 344 -2.39 36.60 -15.53
N ALA A 345 -1.16 36.10 -15.72
CA ALA A 345 -0.91 34.73 -16.14
C ALA A 345 -1.42 33.71 -15.09
N SER A 346 -1.22 34.04 -13.80
CA SER A 346 -1.74 33.22 -12.71
C SER A 346 -3.25 33.05 -12.76
N ILE A 347 -4.00 34.14 -13.00
CA ILE A 347 -5.46 34.07 -13.13
C ILE A 347 -5.86 33.18 -14.31
N GLU A 348 -5.19 33.27 -15.46
CA GLU A 348 -5.45 32.40 -16.61
C GLU A 348 -5.24 30.92 -16.27
N SER A 349 -4.09 30.58 -15.67
CA SER A 349 -3.76 29.23 -15.23
C SER A 349 -4.77 28.69 -14.20
N LEU A 350 -5.14 29.50 -13.20
CA LEU A 350 -6.12 29.12 -12.18
C LEU A 350 -7.55 29.01 -12.75
N GLN A 351 -7.89 29.83 -13.74
CA GLN A 351 -9.18 29.74 -14.46
C GLN A 351 -9.29 28.43 -15.24
N GLU A 352 -8.18 27.96 -15.82
CA GLU A 352 -8.14 26.66 -16.48
C GLU A 352 -8.29 25.52 -15.47
N ALA A 353 -7.63 25.62 -14.31
CA ALA A 353 -7.80 24.65 -13.22
C ALA A 353 -9.27 24.52 -12.77
N VAL A 354 -9.97 25.64 -12.58
CA VAL A 354 -11.40 25.62 -12.20
C VAL A 354 -12.31 25.23 -13.37
N ARG A 355 -11.91 25.47 -14.62
CA ARG A 355 -12.64 24.97 -15.80
C ARG A 355 -12.60 23.45 -15.86
N LEU A 356 -11.43 22.86 -15.59
CA LEU A 356 -11.23 21.42 -15.54
C LEU A 356 -11.89 20.79 -14.31
N LYS A 357 -11.81 21.46 -13.15
CA LYS A 357 -12.39 21.01 -11.90
C LYS A 357 -13.12 22.16 -11.17
N PRO A 358 -14.43 22.34 -11.42
CA PRO A 358 -15.21 23.46 -10.88
C PRO A 358 -15.34 23.52 -9.35
N ASP A 359 -15.09 22.43 -8.65
CA ASP A 359 -15.12 22.33 -7.19
C ASP A 359 -13.72 22.38 -6.56
N PHE A 360 -12.69 22.79 -7.31
CA PHE A 360 -11.32 22.77 -6.83
C PHE A 360 -11.04 23.95 -5.87
N ALA A 361 -11.26 23.70 -4.58
CA ALA A 361 -11.15 24.72 -3.53
C ALA A 361 -9.82 25.48 -3.53
N ASP A 362 -8.69 24.82 -3.75
CA ASP A 362 -7.37 25.47 -3.70
C ASP A 362 -7.18 26.51 -4.82
N ALA A 363 -7.66 26.20 -6.03
CA ALA A 363 -7.63 27.14 -7.15
C ALA A 363 -8.53 28.35 -6.88
N HIS A 364 -9.72 28.13 -6.31
CA HIS A 364 -10.61 29.21 -5.90
C HIS A 364 -10.02 30.09 -4.78
N ARG A 365 -9.33 29.51 -3.80
CA ARG A 365 -8.61 30.26 -2.75
C ARG A 365 -7.49 31.11 -3.34
N ALA A 366 -6.72 30.56 -4.29
CA ALA A 366 -5.66 31.31 -4.95
C ALA A 366 -6.23 32.49 -5.77
N LEU A 367 -7.33 32.28 -6.50
CA LEU A 367 -8.03 33.35 -7.22
C LEU A 367 -8.55 34.43 -6.26
N LEU A 368 -9.17 34.03 -5.14
CA LEU A 368 -9.64 34.95 -4.09
C LEU A 368 -8.50 35.84 -3.59
N MET A 369 -7.36 35.24 -3.22
CA MET A 369 -6.19 35.97 -2.73
C MET A 369 -5.69 37.00 -3.76
N ILE A 370 -5.58 36.62 -5.03
CA ILE A 370 -5.13 37.52 -6.10
C ILE A 370 -6.13 38.67 -6.29
N PHE A 371 -7.43 38.40 -6.30
CA PHE A 371 -8.44 39.45 -6.45
C PHE A 371 -8.48 40.41 -5.27
N GLN A 372 -8.22 39.93 -4.04
CA GLN A 372 -8.07 40.79 -2.87
C GLN A 372 -6.84 41.71 -2.99
N ILE A 373 -5.69 41.17 -3.41
CA ILE A 373 -4.46 41.96 -3.64
C ILE A 373 -4.71 43.05 -4.69
N GLN A 374 -5.43 42.72 -5.76
CA GLN A 374 -5.78 43.66 -6.83
C GLN A 374 -6.97 44.58 -6.49
N LYS A 375 -7.58 44.44 -5.30
CA LYS A 375 -8.79 45.17 -4.88
C LYS A 375 -9.98 45.02 -5.83
N LYS A 376 -10.09 43.87 -6.51
CA LYS A 376 -11.21 43.54 -7.42
C LYS A 376 -12.34 42.91 -6.62
N ASN A 377 -13.05 43.76 -5.88
CA ASN A 377 -14.01 43.35 -4.84
C ASN A 377 -15.14 42.44 -5.38
N ASP A 378 -15.72 42.75 -6.53
CA ASP A 378 -16.79 41.92 -7.11
C ASP A 378 -16.33 40.51 -7.45
N GLN A 379 -15.09 40.36 -7.93
CA GLN A 379 -14.50 39.07 -8.24
C GLN A 379 -14.15 38.30 -6.97
N ALA A 380 -13.58 38.97 -5.97
CA ALA A 380 -13.28 38.39 -4.67
C ALA A 380 -14.56 37.89 -3.97
N GLU A 381 -15.63 38.68 -3.97
CA GLU A 381 -16.92 38.27 -3.40
C GLU A 381 -17.48 37.01 -4.08
N ARG A 382 -17.40 36.93 -5.41
CA ARG A 382 -17.80 35.71 -6.13
C ARG A 382 -17.01 34.49 -5.66
N GLN A 383 -15.69 34.62 -5.49
CA GLN A 383 -14.87 33.50 -5.01
C GLN A 383 -15.21 33.11 -3.58
N PHE A 384 -15.47 34.06 -2.67
CA PHE A 384 -15.95 33.74 -1.32
C PHE A 384 -17.23 32.91 -1.33
N ARG A 385 -18.21 33.30 -2.16
CA ARG A 385 -19.48 32.58 -2.27
C ARG A 385 -19.30 31.17 -2.82
N ILE A 386 -18.45 31.00 -3.84
CA ILE A 386 -18.13 29.68 -4.40
C ILE A 386 -17.44 28.81 -3.36
N LEU A 387 -16.40 29.34 -2.69
CA LEU A 387 -15.67 28.59 -1.67
C LEU A 387 -16.57 28.18 -0.50
N LEU A 388 -17.47 29.04 -0.04
CA LEU A 388 -18.43 28.69 1.01
C LEU A 388 -19.48 27.68 0.55
N ALA A 389 -19.75 27.57 -0.76
CA ALA A 389 -20.57 26.49 -1.29
C ALA A 389 -19.80 25.15 -1.33
N ILE A 390 -18.50 25.19 -1.60
CA ILE A 390 -17.63 23.99 -1.64
C ILE A 390 -17.28 23.49 -0.23
N VAL A 391 -16.91 24.39 0.68
CA VAL A 391 -16.51 24.11 2.06
C VAL A 391 -17.35 24.94 3.06
N PRO A 392 -18.64 24.60 3.24
CA PRO A 392 -19.56 25.39 4.06
C PRO A 392 -19.22 25.44 5.54
N ALA A 393 -18.45 24.47 6.06
CA ALA A 393 -18.05 24.38 7.46
C ALA A 393 -16.73 25.09 7.80
N ASP A 394 -16.07 25.73 6.83
CA ASP A 394 -14.80 26.45 7.05
C ASP A 394 -15.06 27.78 7.80
N LEU A 395 -14.96 27.73 9.13
CA LEU A 395 -15.21 28.87 10.02
C LEU A 395 -14.27 30.04 9.75
N GLU A 396 -13.04 29.77 9.32
CA GLU A 396 -12.07 30.81 9.01
C GLU A 396 -12.50 31.56 7.75
N LEU A 397 -12.88 30.84 6.69
CA LEU A 397 -13.41 31.42 5.46
C LEU A 397 -14.70 32.24 5.72
N GLN A 398 -15.59 31.75 6.57
CA GLN A 398 -16.79 32.50 6.98
C GLN A 398 -16.44 33.81 7.67
N ALA A 399 -15.47 33.79 8.59
CA ALA A 399 -15.01 34.98 9.28
C ALA A 399 -14.34 35.99 8.33
N GLN A 400 -13.50 35.50 7.41
CA GLN A 400 -12.86 36.31 6.37
C GLN A 400 -13.91 36.97 5.46
N TYR A 401 -14.95 36.25 5.04
CA TYR A 401 -16.01 36.82 4.22
C TYR A 401 -16.84 37.87 4.98
N ALA A 402 -17.18 37.61 6.24
CA ALA A 402 -17.89 38.58 7.07
C ALA A 402 -17.09 39.87 7.28
N ALA A 403 -15.77 39.76 7.49
CA ALA A 403 -14.87 40.90 7.59
C ALA A 403 -14.80 41.68 6.26
N PHE A 404 -14.70 40.96 5.14
CA PHE A 404 -14.75 41.54 3.79
C PHE A 404 -16.03 42.34 3.55
N LEU A 405 -17.21 41.80 3.91
CA LEU A 405 -18.49 42.50 3.76
C LEU A 405 -18.57 43.77 4.61
N ARG A 406 -18.15 43.73 5.88
CA ARG A 406 -18.16 44.92 6.76
C ARG A 406 -17.28 46.05 6.25
N ALA A 407 -16.13 45.71 5.64
CA ALA A 407 -15.22 46.69 5.07
C ALA A 407 -15.81 47.38 3.84
N HIS A 408 -16.66 46.69 3.07
CA HIS A 408 -17.20 47.15 1.79
C HIS A 408 -18.68 47.60 1.86
N SER A 409 -19.38 47.36 2.97
CA SER A 409 -20.72 47.89 3.24
C SER A 409 -20.72 49.32 3.77
N ARG A 410 -19.54 49.90 4.06
CA ARG A 410 -19.37 51.28 4.56
C ARG A 410 -18.97 52.29 3.49
N SER A 411 -18.78 51.83 2.25
CA SER A 411 -18.27 52.60 1.11
C SER A 411 -19.31 52.86 0.03
N ASN A 412 -20.54 52.37 0.23
CA ASN A 412 -21.76 52.78 -0.50
C ASN A 412 -22.66 53.55 0.47
#